data_AF-A0A3N5RB45-F1
#
_entry.id   AF-A0A3N5RB45-F1
#
_cell.length_a   1.000
_cell.length_b   1.000
_cell.length_c   1.000
_cell.angle_alpha   90.00
_cell.angle_beta   90.00
_cell.angle_gamma   90.00
#
_symmetry.space_group_name_H-M   'P 1'
#
loop_
_entity.id
_entity.type
_entity.pdbx_description
1 polymer ?
#
loop_
_entity_poly.entity_id
_entity_poly.type
_entity_poly.pdbx_seq_one_letter_code
_entity_poly.pdbx_strand_id
1 'polypeptide(L)'
;MIGKITLALIRREANTYRSHGLSEEAADLYKKLLSSSPNLSPEVKADIEYQLKQIDLEIGCNALEECQAISDEQIAVIKQGWRDQSTFDEILTSAMIFYQIGRFGDALGELKKLGRNFDELEQATGEITACLIQLHGPEGLPAAVDQLASEFFNDPKEILSFQAAIAEKMLEWGHPKHARSLLRHIMCYKDLPYEIQKHISALSRKIGIRYFFAGTRPPVPTDAQPGPTVTNDRSILAGIWETAKYLCRRLSSKNQGT
;
A
#
# COMPACT_ATOMS: atom_id res chain seq x y z
N MET A 1 -15.68 15.13 52.66
CA MET A 1 -16.69 14.05 52.78
C MET A 1 -17.44 14.01 51.45
N ILE A 2 -17.11 13.08 50.57
CA ILE A 2 -17.83 12.98 49.28
C ILE A 2 -19.21 12.45 49.59
N GLY A 3 -20.22 13.24 49.25
CA GLY A 3 -21.60 12.86 49.49
C GLY A 3 -21.98 11.68 48.63
N LYS A 4 -22.83 10.79 49.17
CA LYS A 4 -23.47 9.69 48.42
C LYS A 4 -24.09 10.16 47.08
N ILE A 5 -24.49 11.43 47.03
CA ILE A 5 -25.02 12.11 45.83
C ILE A 5 -23.98 12.22 44.72
N THR A 6 -22.74 12.63 45.03
CA THR A 6 -21.67 12.78 44.02
C THR A 6 -21.30 11.43 43.43
N LEU A 7 -21.21 10.38 44.25
CA LEU A 7 -20.96 9.02 43.77
C LEU A 7 -22.09 8.51 42.87
N ALA A 8 -23.35 8.76 43.25
CA ALA A 8 -24.50 8.38 42.44
C ALA A 8 -24.54 9.10 41.08
N LEU A 9 -24.15 10.37 41.03
CA LEU A 9 -24.03 11.14 39.79
C LEU A 9 -22.95 10.59 38.88
N ILE A 10 -21.75 10.35 39.41
CA ILE A 10 -20.63 9.77 38.65
C ILE A 10 -21.01 8.38 38.12
N ARG A 11 -21.68 7.55 38.92
CA ARG A 11 -22.16 6.23 38.49
C ARG A 11 -23.17 6.34 37.35
N ARG A 12 -24.09 7.29 37.42
CA ARG A 12 -25.08 7.52 36.36
C ARG A 12 -24.40 8.01 35.08
N GLU A 13 -23.44 8.93 35.18
CA GLU A 13 -22.70 9.46 34.05
C GLU A 13 -21.84 8.39 33.38
N ALA A 14 -21.10 7.60 34.17
CA ALA A 14 -20.33 6.46 33.66
C ALA A 14 -21.21 5.41 32.97
N ASN A 15 -22.41 5.13 33.50
CA ASN A 15 -23.36 4.24 32.84
C ASN A 15 -23.89 4.81 31.51
N THR A 16 -24.09 6.13 31.43
CA THR A 16 -24.44 6.78 30.16
C THR A 16 -23.30 6.64 29.15
N TYR A 17 -22.04 6.86 29.56
CA TYR A 17 -20.90 6.66 28.66
C TYR A 17 -20.80 5.21 28.16
N ARG A 18 -20.93 4.24 29.07
CA ARG A 18 -20.95 2.80 28.71
C ARG A 18 -22.08 2.45 27.73
N SER A 19 -23.28 3.01 27.90
CA SER A 19 -24.40 2.74 26.98
C SER A 19 -24.19 3.30 25.56
N HIS A 20 -23.23 4.21 25.38
CA HIS A 20 -22.85 4.78 24.08
C HIS A 20 -21.56 4.17 23.52
N GLY A 21 -21.02 3.12 24.16
CA GLY A 21 -19.75 2.48 23.76
C GLY A 21 -18.49 3.25 24.19
N LEU A 22 -18.64 4.33 24.97
CA LEU A 22 -17.55 5.18 25.44
C LEU A 22 -16.97 4.67 26.76
N SER A 23 -16.47 3.43 26.72
CA SER A 23 -16.01 2.71 27.91
C SER A 23 -14.72 3.31 28.51
N GLU A 24 -13.86 3.93 27.70
CA GLU A 24 -12.65 4.61 28.18
C GLU A 24 -13.01 5.87 28.98
N GLU A 25 -13.94 6.68 28.48
CA GLU A 25 -14.45 7.88 29.14
C GLU A 25 -15.15 7.53 30.46
N ALA A 26 -15.89 6.41 30.49
CA ALA A 26 -16.49 5.89 31.71
C ALA A 26 -15.43 5.49 32.75
N ALA A 27 -14.33 4.85 32.34
CA ALA A 27 -13.22 4.51 33.22
C ALA A 27 -12.52 5.75 33.78
N ASP A 28 -12.34 6.78 32.95
CA ASP A 28 -11.67 8.02 33.34
C ASP A 28 -12.43 8.80 34.42
N LEU A 29 -13.76 8.77 34.42
CA LEU A 29 -14.57 9.33 35.51
C LEU A 29 -14.24 8.69 36.86
N TYR A 30 -14.10 7.36 36.89
CA TYR A 30 -13.78 6.63 38.11
C TYR A 30 -12.32 6.82 38.55
N LYS A 31 -11.37 6.83 37.60
CA LYS A 31 -9.96 7.14 37.88
C LYS A 31 -9.80 8.57 38.44
N LYS A 32 -10.52 9.54 37.86
CA LYS A 32 -10.55 10.93 38.34
C LYS A 32 -11.17 11.04 39.73
N LEU A 33 -12.19 10.25 40.04
CA LEU A 33 -12.77 10.19 41.37
C LEU A 33 -11.76 9.66 42.40
N LEU A 34 -11.03 8.58 42.08
CA LEU A 34 -9.99 8.04 42.96
C LEU A 34 -8.83 9.01 43.18
N SER A 35 -8.39 9.74 42.15
CA SER A 35 -7.26 10.68 42.25
C SER A 35 -7.63 11.98 42.95
N SER A 36 -8.84 12.50 42.75
CA SER A 36 -9.31 13.73 43.40
C SER A 36 -9.72 13.54 44.86
N SER A 37 -9.83 12.28 45.32
CA SER A 37 -10.48 11.94 46.59
C SER A 37 -9.72 10.87 47.39
N PRO A 38 -8.57 11.23 47.99
CA PRO A 38 -7.73 10.27 48.72
C PRO A 38 -8.38 9.73 50.02
N ASN A 39 -9.40 10.41 50.55
CA ASN A 39 -10.08 10.07 51.80
C ASN A 39 -11.43 9.36 51.58
N LEU A 40 -11.55 8.53 50.54
CA LEU A 40 -12.72 7.68 50.34
C LEU A 40 -12.78 6.56 51.38
N SER A 41 -13.99 6.15 51.75
CA SER A 41 -14.14 4.96 52.61
C SER A 41 -13.64 3.72 51.84
N PRO A 42 -13.07 2.74 52.54
CA PRO A 42 -12.54 1.53 51.90
C PRO A 42 -13.60 0.77 51.11
N GLU A 43 -14.86 0.78 51.56
CA GLU A 43 -16.00 0.19 50.85
C GLU A 43 -16.31 0.87 49.52
N VAL A 44 -16.34 2.22 49.48
CA VAL A 44 -16.59 2.98 48.25
C VAL A 44 -15.43 2.81 47.27
N LYS A 45 -14.20 2.77 47.79
CA LYS A 45 -13.01 2.52 46.97
C LYS A 45 -13.08 1.14 46.31
N ALA A 46 -13.46 0.11 47.06
CA ALA A 46 -13.64 -1.25 46.54
C ALA A 46 -14.76 -1.34 45.47
N ASP A 47 -15.89 -0.65 45.66
CA ASP A 47 -16.96 -0.59 44.64
C ASP A 47 -16.46 0.08 43.35
N ILE A 48 -15.72 1.19 43.45
CA ILE A 48 -15.14 1.88 42.28
C ILE A 48 -14.12 1.00 41.55
N GLU A 49 -13.21 0.35 42.30
CA GLU A 49 -12.22 -0.57 41.72
C GLU A 49 -12.90 -1.77 41.04
N TYR A 50 -14.00 -2.27 41.60
CA TYR A 50 -14.81 -3.30 40.97
C TYR A 50 -15.44 -2.81 39.66
N GLN A 51 -16.01 -1.60 39.62
CA GLN A 51 -16.56 -1.01 38.39
C GLN A 51 -15.48 -0.83 37.32
N LEU A 52 -14.29 -0.34 37.70
CA LEU A 52 -13.15 -0.21 36.78
C LEU A 52 -12.76 -1.56 36.19
N LYS A 53 -12.68 -2.61 37.00
CA LYS A 53 -12.37 -3.96 36.51
C LYS A 53 -13.43 -4.48 35.54
N GLN A 54 -14.71 -4.18 35.75
CA GLN A 54 -15.77 -4.54 34.81
C GLN A 54 -15.64 -3.77 33.48
N ILE A 55 -15.33 -2.48 33.54
CA ILE A 55 -15.11 -1.65 32.35
C ILE A 55 -13.86 -2.12 31.60
N ASP A 56 -12.77 -2.47 32.29
CA ASP A 56 -11.56 -3.01 31.66
C ASP A 56 -11.83 -4.34 30.95
N LEU A 57 -12.70 -5.19 31.51
CA LEU A 57 -13.16 -6.42 30.85
C LEU A 57 -14.02 -6.11 29.61
N GLU A 58 -14.91 -5.11 29.69
CA GLU A 58 -15.71 -4.66 28.54
C GLU A 58 -14.83 -4.09 27.42
N ILE A 59 -13.83 -3.26 27.76
CA ILE A 59 -12.85 -2.75 26.79
C ILE A 59 -12.08 -3.92 26.15
N GLY A 60 -11.64 -4.90 26.95
CA GLY A 60 -10.94 -6.07 26.45
C GLY A 60 -11.79 -6.96 25.54
N CYS A 61 -13.08 -7.10 25.82
CA CYS A 61 -14.02 -7.85 24.97
C CYS A 61 -14.41 -7.07 23.70
N ASN A 62 -14.65 -5.76 23.80
CA ASN A 62 -14.95 -4.90 22.64
C ASN A 62 -13.77 -4.81 21.69
N ALA A 63 -12.53 -4.76 22.20
CA ALA A 63 -11.34 -4.85 21.37
C ALA A 63 -11.25 -6.20 20.64
N LEU A 64 -11.76 -7.29 21.23
CA LEU A 64 -11.82 -8.60 20.59
C LEU A 64 -12.91 -8.67 19.51
N GLU A 65 -14.06 -8.00 19.71
CA GLU A 65 -15.13 -7.87 18.72
C GLU A 65 -14.75 -6.93 17.57
N GLU A 66 -14.06 -5.82 17.85
CA GLU A 66 -13.46 -4.94 16.83
C GLU A 66 -12.30 -5.63 16.07
N CYS A 67 -11.68 -6.65 16.68
CA CYS A 67 -10.67 -7.50 16.05
C CYS A 67 -11.22 -8.78 15.42
N GLN A 68 -12.54 -8.99 15.37
CA GLN A 68 -13.09 -10.07 14.55
C GLN A 68 -12.95 -9.67 13.08
N ALA A 69 -11.83 -10.08 12.49
CA ALA A 69 -11.64 -10.06 11.05
C ALA A 69 -12.86 -10.73 10.41
N ILE A 70 -13.61 -9.95 9.63
CA ILE A 70 -14.77 -10.45 8.88
C ILE A 70 -14.30 -11.65 8.05
N SER A 71 -14.99 -12.79 8.20
CA SER A 71 -14.57 -14.03 7.52
C SER A 71 -14.78 -13.89 6.00
N ASP A 72 -14.02 -14.66 5.22
CA ASP A 72 -14.15 -14.64 3.76
C ASP A 72 -15.58 -15.01 3.31
N GLU A 73 -16.29 -15.88 4.05
CA GLU A 73 -17.69 -16.22 3.78
C GLU A 73 -18.64 -15.03 4.02
N GLN A 74 -18.44 -14.29 5.11
CA GLN A 74 -19.24 -13.09 5.39
C GLN A 74 -19.02 -12.03 4.31
N ILE A 75 -17.79 -11.89 3.81
CA ILE A 75 -17.48 -10.96 2.72
C ILE A 75 -18.10 -11.40 1.42
N ALA A 76 -18.10 -12.70 1.11
CA ALA A 76 -18.79 -13.22 -0.06
C ALA A 76 -20.30 -12.90 -0.03
N VAL A 77 -20.94 -13.02 1.14
CA VAL A 77 -22.35 -12.65 1.33
C VAL A 77 -22.57 -11.14 1.13
N ILE A 78 -21.69 -10.29 1.67
CA ILE A 78 -21.76 -8.84 1.48
C ILE A 78 -21.62 -8.49 -0.01
N LYS A 79 -20.63 -9.08 -0.70
CA LYS A 79 -20.39 -8.85 -2.13
C LYS A 79 -21.56 -9.29 -3.01
N GLN A 80 -22.30 -10.32 -2.61
CA GLN A 80 -23.52 -10.76 -3.32
C GLN A 80 -24.62 -9.70 -3.31
N GLY A 81 -24.65 -8.83 -2.29
CA GLY A 81 -25.59 -7.72 -2.21
C GLY A 81 -25.25 -6.53 -3.11
N TRP A 82 -24.05 -6.50 -3.69
CA TRP A 82 -23.61 -5.39 -4.55
C TRP A 82 -24.06 -5.56 -6.00
N ARG A 83 -24.34 -4.44 -6.66
CA ARG A 83 -24.76 -4.45 -8.06
C ARG A 83 -23.54 -4.61 -8.98
N ASP A 84 -23.72 -5.36 -10.07
CA ASP A 84 -22.70 -5.53 -11.12
C ASP A 84 -22.32 -4.21 -11.81
N GLN A 85 -23.24 -3.25 -11.86
CA GLN A 85 -22.98 -1.88 -12.30
C GLN A 85 -22.93 -0.96 -11.10
N SER A 86 -21.73 -0.84 -10.53
CA SER A 86 -21.42 0.14 -9.50
C SER A 86 -20.82 1.39 -10.14
N THR A 87 -21.16 2.55 -9.60
CA THR A 87 -20.54 3.83 -9.99
C THR A 87 -19.09 3.92 -9.52
N PHE A 88 -18.31 4.85 -10.09
CA PHE A 88 -16.94 5.12 -9.63
C PHE A 88 -16.84 5.32 -8.12
N ASP A 89 -17.71 6.19 -7.55
CA ASP A 89 -17.70 6.51 -6.12
C ASP A 89 -18.03 5.29 -5.25
N GLU A 90 -18.95 4.44 -5.70
CA GLU A 90 -19.30 3.19 -4.98
C GLU A 90 -18.14 2.20 -4.99
N ILE A 91 -17.45 2.06 -6.14
CA ILE A 91 -16.26 1.21 -6.28
C ILE A 91 -15.14 1.73 -5.37
N LEU A 92 -14.87 3.03 -5.40
CA LEU A 92 -13.82 3.64 -4.59
C LEU A 92 -14.11 3.52 -3.09
N THR A 93 -15.35 3.81 -2.68
CA THR A 93 -15.78 3.67 -1.29
C THR A 93 -15.62 2.24 -0.79
N SER A 94 -16.07 1.26 -1.59
CA SER A 94 -15.94 -0.17 -1.31
C SER A 94 -14.48 -0.59 -1.17
N ALA A 95 -13.63 -0.21 -2.12
CA ALA A 95 -12.20 -0.49 -2.07
C ALA A 95 -11.54 0.11 -0.82
N MET A 96 -11.94 1.32 -0.42
CA MET A 96 -11.38 1.98 0.75
C MET A 96 -11.81 1.33 2.06
N ILE A 97 -13.03 0.83 2.16
CA ILE A 97 -13.46 0.03 3.31
C ILE A 97 -12.60 -1.24 3.42
N PHE A 98 -12.39 -1.98 2.32
CA PHE A 98 -11.53 -3.17 2.34
C PHE A 98 -10.09 -2.84 2.72
N TYR A 99 -9.56 -1.72 2.21
CA TYR A 99 -8.22 -1.26 2.55
C TYR A 99 -8.09 -0.96 4.05
N GLN A 100 -9.06 -0.26 4.64
CA GLN A 100 -9.07 0.10 6.06
C GLN A 100 -9.07 -1.12 6.98
N ILE A 101 -9.76 -2.20 6.59
CA ILE A 101 -9.76 -3.46 7.35
C ILE A 101 -8.61 -4.41 6.99
N GLY A 102 -7.61 -3.93 6.23
CA GLY A 102 -6.40 -4.70 5.89
C GLY A 102 -6.58 -5.74 4.79
N ARG A 103 -7.73 -5.77 4.09
CA ARG A 103 -8.00 -6.70 2.99
C ARG A 103 -7.62 -6.08 1.64
N PHE A 104 -6.33 -5.85 1.47
CA PHE A 104 -5.77 -5.16 0.31
C PHE A 104 -6.03 -5.88 -1.02
N GLY A 105 -6.10 -7.22 -1.02
CA GLY A 105 -6.41 -8.01 -2.22
C GLY A 105 -7.82 -7.75 -2.72
N ASP A 106 -8.78 -7.65 -1.82
CA ASP A 106 -10.17 -7.33 -2.14
C ASP A 106 -10.36 -5.87 -2.50
N ALA A 107 -9.66 -4.96 -1.83
CA ALA A 107 -9.61 -3.56 -2.22
C ALA A 107 -9.16 -3.42 -3.69
N LEU A 108 -8.06 -4.10 -4.05
CA LEU A 108 -7.59 -4.12 -5.44
C LEU A 108 -8.60 -4.80 -6.38
N GLY A 109 -9.27 -5.86 -5.94
CA GLY A 109 -10.33 -6.53 -6.68
C GLY A 109 -11.54 -5.64 -6.99
N GLU A 110 -11.90 -4.74 -6.07
CA GLU A 110 -12.93 -3.73 -6.29
C GLU A 110 -12.47 -2.68 -7.30
N LEU A 111 -11.25 -2.15 -7.16
CA LEU A 111 -10.69 -1.18 -8.10
C LEU A 111 -10.57 -1.75 -9.53
N LYS A 112 -10.41 -3.08 -9.67
CA LYS A 112 -10.44 -3.73 -10.98
C LYS A 112 -11.79 -3.61 -11.70
N LYS A 113 -12.89 -3.35 -10.99
CA LYS A 113 -14.22 -3.16 -11.59
C LYS A 113 -14.33 -1.87 -12.41
N LEU A 114 -13.41 -0.92 -12.24
CA LEU A 114 -13.26 0.24 -13.12
C LEU A 114 -12.98 -0.17 -14.57
N GLY A 115 -12.51 -1.41 -14.79
CA GLY A 115 -12.35 -1.99 -16.10
C GLY A 115 -11.32 -1.24 -16.91
N ARG A 116 -11.70 -0.80 -18.12
CA ARG A 116 -10.78 -0.13 -19.07
C ARG A 116 -11.02 1.38 -19.17
N ASN A 117 -11.71 1.96 -18.19
CA ASN A 117 -11.96 3.39 -18.17
C ASN A 117 -10.68 4.12 -17.73
N PHE A 118 -9.94 4.68 -18.69
CA PHE A 118 -8.65 5.31 -18.44
C PHE A 118 -8.73 6.46 -17.43
N ASP A 119 -9.75 7.32 -17.54
CA ASP A 119 -9.90 8.49 -16.67
C ASP A 119 -10.15 8.08 -15.21
N GLU A 120 -10.99 7.07 -14.99
CA GLU A 120 -11.27 6.53 -13.66
C GLU A 120 -10.05 5.79 -13.07
N LEU A 121 -9.30 5.06 -13.91
CA LEU A 121 -8.06 4.41 -13.48
C LEU A 121 -6.97 5.43 -13.12
N GLU A 122 -6.86 6.53 -13.87
CA GLU A 122 -5.96 7.63 -13.56
C GLU A 122 -6.33 8.26 -12.21
N GLN A 123 -7.63 8.52 -11.98
CA GLN A 123 -8.13 9.04 -10.72
C GLN A 123 -7.87 8.09 -9.53
N ALA A 124 -8.01 6.78 -9.74
CA ALA A 124 -7.80 5.74 -8.73
C ALA A 124 -6.34 5.25 -8.62
N THR A 125 -5.40 5.84 -9.36
CA THR A 125 -4.00 5.37 -9.41
C THR A 125 -3.33 5.39 -8.04
N GLY A 126 -3.71 6.33 -7.16
CA GLY A 126 -3.25 6.36 -5.77
C GLY A 126 -3.69 5.11 -5.01
N GLU A 127 -4.98 4.84 -4.97
CA GLU A 127 -5.59 3.74 -4.23
C GLU A 127 -5.08 2.38 -4.72
N ILE A 128 -4.91 2.23 -6.05
CA ILE A 128 -4.27 1.07 -6.65
C ILE A 128 -2.82 0.94 -6.16
N THR A 129 -2.05 2.03 -6.18
CA THR A 129 -0.66 2.06 -5.69
C THR A 129 -0.59 1.64 -4.22
N ALA A 130 -1.51 2.11 -3.39
CA ALA A 130 -1.55 1.81 -1.97
C ALA A 130 -1.73 0.31 -1.73
N CYS A 131 -2.68 -0.31 -2.44
CA CYS A 131 -2.92 -1.74 -2.36
C CYS A 131 -1.69 -2.55 -2.81
N LEU A 132 -1.06 -2.17 -3.91
CA LEU A 132 0.09 -2.87 -4.48
C LEU A 132 1.31 -2.86 -3.53
N ILE A 133 1.58 -1.74 -2.85
CA ILE A 133 2.68 -1.64 -1.89
C ILE A 133 2.46 -2.57 -0.68
N GLN A 134 1.20 -2.71 -0.22
CA GLN A 134 0.86 -3.58 0.90
C GLN A 134 0.91 -5.06 0.53
N LEU A 135 0.49 -5.40 -0.70
CA LEU A 135 0.45 -6.78 -1.18
C LEU A 135 1.81 -7.32 -1.62
N HIS A 136 2.68 -6.46 -2.12
CA HIS A 136 3.91 -6.89 -2.78
C HIS A 136 5.16 -6.19 -2.23
N GLY A 137 6.15 -7.01 -1.89
CA GLY A 137 7.51 -6.52 -1.71
C GLY A 137 8.10 -5.99 -3.04
N PRO A 138 9.20 -5.21 -3.00
CA PRO A 138 9.78 -4.59 -4.19
C PRO A 138 10.12 -5.56 -5.31
N GLU A 139 10.49 -6.81 -4.99
CA GLU A 139 10.90 -7.82 -5.98
C GLU A 139 9.70 -8.40 -6.75
N GLY A 140 8.56 -8.58 -6.10
CA GLY A 140 7.34 -9.13 -6.72
C GLY A 140 6.45 -8.07 -7.37
N LEU A 141 6.63 -6.80 -7.00
CA LEU A 141 5.81 -5.70 -7.48
C LEU A 141 5.78 -5.57 -9.01
N PRO A 142 6.90 -5.61 -9.77
CA PRO A 142 6.84 -5.40 -11.22
C PRO A 142 5.95 -6.41 -11.94
N ALA A 143 6.03 -7.69 -11.58
CA ALA A 143 5.19 -8.73 -12.17
C ALA A 143 3.70 -8.52 -11.86
N ALA A 144 3.37 -8.09 -10.64
CA ALA A 144 1.99 -7.79 -10.27
C ALA A 144 1.43 -6.58 -11.03
N VAL A 145 2.24 -5.53 -11.22
CA VAL A 145 1.86 -4.35 -11.99
C VAL A 145 1.71 -4.68 -13.48
N ASP A 146 2.59 -5.50 -14.05
CA ASP A 146 2.46 -6.01 -15.43
C ASP A 146 1.13 -6.73 -15.64
N GLN A 147 0.82 -7.67 -14.74
CA GLN A 147 -0.42 -8.43 -14.81
C GLN A 147 -1.62 -7.47 -14.73
N LEU A 148 -1.64 -6.58 -13.75
CA LEU A 148 -2.72 -5.63 -13.56
C LEU A 148 -2.89 -4.71 -14.78
N ALA A 149 -1.80 -4.15 -15.30
CA ALA A 149 -1.84 -3.27 -16.45
C ALA A 149 -2.36 -3.98 -17.71
N SER A 150 -2.02 -5.27 -17.88
CA SER A 150 -2.52 -6.08 -19.00
C SER A 150 -4.01 -6.44 -18.89
N GLU A 151 -4.59 -6.41 -17.69
CA GLU A 151 -6.03 -6.57 -17.50
C GLU A 151 -6.78 -5.30 -17.95
N PHE A 152 -6.22 -4.13 -17.67
CA PHE A 152 -6.82 -2.83 -17.98
C PHE A 152 -6.60 -2.38 -19.42
N PHE A 153 -5.42 -2.63 -19.98
CA PHE A 153 -4.99 -2.02 -21.24
C PHE A 153 -4.51 -3.07 -22.24
N ASN A 154 -4.80 -2.81 -23.51
CA ASN A 154 -4.26 -3.58 -24.63
C ASN A 154 -3.11 -2.84 -25.34
N ASP A 155 -3.06 -1.51 -25.24
CA ASP A 155 -2.02 -0.70 -25.88
C ASP A 155 -0.75 -0.70 -25.00
N PRO A 156 0.41 -1.15 -25.53
CA PRO A 156 1.68 -1.07 -24.81
C PRO A 156 2.00 0.33 -24.28
N LYS A 157 1.58 1.40 -24.97
CA LYS A 157 1.83 2.77 -24.52
C LYS A 157 1.03 3.11 -23.26
N GLU A 158 -0.22 2.70 -23.19
CA GLU A 158 -1.09 2.90 -22.01
C GLU A 158 -0.58 2.09 -20.81
N ILE A 159 -0.20 0.83 -21.04
CA ILE A 159 0.44 -0.03 -20.04
C ILE A 159 1.65 0.67 -19.42
N LEU A 160 2.58 1.14 -20.25
CA LEU A 160 3.80 1.80 -19.78
C LEU A 160 3.51 3.14 -19.09
N SER A 161 2.49 3.88 -19.54
CA SER A 161 2.06 5.14 -18.92
C SER A 161 1.49 4.90 -17.51
N PHE A 162 0.61 3.92 -17.38
CA PHE A 162 0.05 3.51 -16.10
C PHE A 162 1.14 3.02 -15.14
N GLN A 163 2.06 2.18 -15.61
CA GLN A 163 3.22 1.73 -14.82
C GLN A 163 4.09 2.89 -14.33
N ALA A 164 4.35 3.89 -15.17
CA ALA A 164 5.10 5.08 -14.79
C ALA A 164 4.33 5.91 -13.74
N ALA A 165 3.02 6.05 -13.86
CA ALA A 165 2.17 6.76 -12.90
C ALA A 165 2.17 6.07 -11.51
N ILE A 166 2.07 4.74 -11.47
CA ILE A 166 2.21 3.96 -10.23
C ILE A 166 3.59 4.20 -9.60
N ALA A 167 4.66 4.16 -10.40
CA ALA A 167 6.01 4.41 -9.91
C ALA A 167 6.19 5.84 -9.37
N GLU A 168 5.58 6.83 -10.00
CA GLU A 168 5.57 8.22 -9.52
C GLU A 168 4.85 8.34 -8.17
N LYS A 169 3.65 7.76 -8.04
CA LYS A 169 2.90 7.75 -6.76
C LYS A 169 3.68 7.09 -5.63
N MET A 170 4.38 5.99 -5.91
CA MET A 170 5.27 5.35 -4.94
C MET A 170 6.38 6.28 -4.45
N LEU A 171 6.89 7.17 -5.31
CA LEU A 171 7.90 8.15 -4.91
C LEU A 171 7.32 9.26 -4.05
N GLU A 172 6.16 9.79 -4.44
CA GLU A 172 5.43 10.81 -3.67
C GLU A 172 5.16 10.34 -2.24
N TRP A 173 4.88 9.05 -2.06
CA TRP A 173 4.58 8.45 -0.75
C TRP A 173 5.78 7.87 -0.01
N GLY A 174 7.01 8.08 -0.51
CA GLY A 174 8.21 7.67 0.21
C GLY A 174 8.53 6.16 0.14
N HIS A 175 8.11 5.48 -0.93
CA HIS A 175 8.44 4.09 -1.23
C HIS A 175 9.47 3.94 -2.38
N PRO A 176 10.70 4.47 -2.24
CA PRO A 176 11.68 4.52 -3.32
C PRO A 176 12.23 3.14 -3.74
N LYS A 177 12.17 2.13 -2.86
CA LYS A 177 12.61 0.76 -3.18
C LYS A 177 11.65 0.11 -4.17
N HIS A 178 10.35 0.21 -3.92
CA HIS A 178 9.27 -0.24 -4.81
C HIS A 178 9.34 0.48 -6.15
N ALA A 179 9.35 1.82 -6.13
CA ALA A 179 9.46 2.64 -7.33
C ALA A 179 10.72 2.30 -8.15
N ARG A 180 11.88 2.12 -7.51
CA ARG A 180 13.13 1.74 -8.19
C ARG A 180 13.02 0.39 -8.90
N SER A 181 12.38 -0.58 -8.25
CA SER A 181 12.18 -1.91 -8.84
C SER A 181 11.31 -1.83 -10.09
N LEU A 182 10.19 -1.13 -10.00
CA LEU A 182 9.27 -0.93 -11.11
C LEU A 182 9.92 -0.14 -12.25
N LEU A 183 10.59 0.97 -11.97
CA LEU A 183 11.29 1.75 -13.01
C LEU A 183 12.37 0.94 -13.72
N ARG A 184 13.14 0.12 -12.99
CA ARG A 184 14.15 -0.75 -13.60
C ARG A 184 13.49 -1.74 -14.57
N HIS A 185 12.35 -2.31 -14.19
CA HIS A 185 11.58 -3.21 -15.03
C HIS A 185 11.07 -2.51 -16.29
N ILE A 186 10.48 -1.32 -16.18
CA ILE A 186 10.00 -0.56 -17.34
C ILE A 186 11.15 -0.22 -18.30
N MET A 187 12.37 -0.02 -17.80
CA MET A 187 13.53 0.25 -18.64
C MET A 187 14.05 -0.97 -19.43
N CYS A 188 13.60 -2.19 -19.12
CA CYS A 188 13.96 -3.38 -19.87
C CYS A 188 13.19 -3.53 -21.20
N TYR A 189 12.13 -2.75 -21.41
CA TYR A 189 11.38 -2.79 -22.66
C TYR A 189 12.18 -2.14 -23.80
N LYS A 190 12.23 -2.82 -24.95
CA LYS A 190 13.09 -2.43 -26.09
C LYS A 190 12.65 -1.16 -26.79
N ASP A 191 11.34 -0.93 -26.88
CA ASP A 191 10.73 0.14 -27.66
C ASP A 191 9.96 1.11 -26.75
N LEU A 192 10.68 1.83 -25.90
CA LEU A 192 10.08 2.83 -25.01
C LEU A 192 9.68 4.10 -25.80
N PRO A 193 8.42 4.53 -25.74
CA PRO A 193 8.02 5.83 -26.30
C PRO A 193 8.86 6.96 -25.68
N TYR A 194 9.25 7.94 -26.49
CA TYR A 194 10.12 9.04 -26.05
C TYR A 194 9.59 9.79 -24.82
N GLU A 195 8.28 10.04 -24.76
CA GLU A 195 7.67 10.72 -23.61
C GLU A 195 7.79 9.91 -22.32
N ILE A 196 7.62 8.59 -22.40
CA ILE A 196 7.77 7.68 -21.26
C ILE A 196 9.24 7.60 -20.84
N GLN A 197 10.16 7.55 -21.81
CA GLN A 197 11.59 7.59 -21.55
C GLN A 197 12.00 8.86 -20.80
N LYS A 198 11.51 10.03 -21.25
CA LYS A 198 11.73 11.33 -20.61
C LYS A 198 11.15 11.36 -19.20
N HIS A 199 9.94 10.82 -19.01
CA HIS A 199 9.29 10.74 -17.71
C HIS A 199 10.09 9.85 -16.73
N ILE A 200 10.41 8.62 -17.13
CA ILE A 200 11.23 7.69 -16.31
C ILE A 200 12.59 8.28 -15.98
N SER A 201 13.23 8.98 -16.92
CA SER A 201 14.49 9.70 -16.67
C SER A 201 14.35 10.76 -15.58
N ALA A 202 13.24 11.50 -15.57
CA ALA A 202 12.96 12.51 -14.56
C ALA A 202 12.71 11.86 -13.19
N LEU A 203 11.90 10.80 -13.12
CA LEU A 203 11.65 10.05 -11.89
C LEU A 203 12.94 9.44 -11.34
N SER A 204 13.75 8.83 -12.18
CA SER A 204 15.01 8.18 -11.79
C SER A 204 16.01 9.16 -11.17
N ARG A 205 16.07 10.40 -11.68
CA ARG A 205 16.88 11.47 -11.09
C ARG A 205 16.42 11.83 -9.68
N LYS A 206 15.11 11.84 -9.39
CA LYS A 206 14.57 12.09 -8.04
C LYS A 206 15.06 11.05 -7.01
N ILE A 207 15.34 9.81 -7.43
CA ILE A 207 15.78 8.70 -6.55
C ILE A 207 17.31 8.51 -6.57
N GLY A 208 18.05 9.42 -7.19
CA GLY A 208 19.51 9.34 -7.31
C GLY A 208 20.01 8.19 -8.19
N ILE A 209 19.16 7.65 -9.08
CA ILE A 209 19.56 6.58 -9.99
C ILE A 209 19.99 7.20 -11.33
N ARG A 210 21.25 6.98 -11.71
CA ARG A 210 21.73 7.27 -13.06
C ARG A 210 21.48 6.06 -13.94
N TYR A 211 20.51 6.17 -14.83
CA TYR A 211 20.39 5.26 -15.95
C TYR A 211 21.03 5.89 -17.19
N PHE A 212 21.85 5.12 -17.89
CA PHE A 212 22.31 5.48 -19.22
C PHE A 212 21.34 4.90 -20.23
N PHE A 213 20.58 5.77 -20.90
CA PHE A 213 19.86 5.37 -22.10
C PHE A 213 20.87 5.24 -23.22
N ALA A 214 21.18 4.00 -23.63
CA ALA A 214 21.92 3.75 -24.85
C ALA A 214 21.02 4.08 -26.04
N GLY A 215 20.99 5.35 -26.49
CA GLY A 215 20.27 5.68 -27.72
C GLY A 215 19.96 7.16 -27.97
N THR A 216 19.89 8.01 -26.97
CA THR A 216 19.56 9.43 -27.19
C THR A 216 20.83 10.27 -27.23
N ARG A 217 21.50 10.30 -28.41
CA ARG A 217 22.36 11.45 -28.72
C ARG A 217 21.45 12.69 -28.80
N PRO A 218 21.72 13.76 -28.05
CA PRO A 218 21.09 15.05 -28.36
C PRO A 218 21.46 15.43 -29.80
N PRO A 219 20.60 16.14 -30.54
CA PRO A 219 20.98 16.67 -31.85
C PRO A 219 22.17 17.59 -31.65
N VAL A 220 23.33 17.14 -32.12
CA VAL A 220 24.56 17.93 -32.15
C VAL A 220 24.33 19.04 -33.18
N PRO A 221 24.56 20.32 -32.83
CA PRO A 221 24.59 21.38 -33.82
C PRO A 221 25.71 21.08 -34.82
N THR A 222 25.35 21.01 -36.09
CA THR A 222 26.26 20.91 -37.23
C THR A 222 27.35 21.95 -37.10
N ASP A 223 28.59 21.53 -36.84
CA ASP A 223 29.77 21.91 -37.62
C ASP A 223 31.07 21.26 -37.09
N ALA A 224 31.93 20.95 -38.06
CA ALA A 224 33.36 20.59 -37.99
C ALA A 224 33.77 19.11 -37.74
N GLN A 225 34.55 18.64 -38.73
CA GLN A 225 35.11 17.30 -38.98
C GLN A 225 36.42 17.00 -38.19
N PRO A 226 37.04 15.80 -38.32
CA PRO A 226 37.60 15.04 -37.20
C PRO A 226 39.15 14.91 -37.19
N GLY A 227 39.68 14.40 -36.07
CA GLY A 227 41.06 13.87 -35.94
C GLY A 227 41.21 12.90 -34.76
N PRO A 228 42.18 11.95 -34.78
CA PRO A 228 41.96 10.58 -34.31
C PRO A 228 42.74 10.13 -33.06
N THR A 229 42.31 8.96 -32.55
CA THR A 229 43.00 7.97 -31.68
C THR A 229 43.29 8.39 -30.23
N VAL A 230 42.99 7.58 -29.21
CA VAL A 230 43.85 6.46 -28.78
C VAL A 230 43.11 5.49 -27.83
N THR A 231 43.27 4.20 -28.12
CA THR A 231 43.18 2.94 -27.33
C THR A 231 42.08 2.75 -26.28
N ASN A 232 41.20 1.78 -26.54
CA ASN A 232 40.22 1.26 -25.58
C ASN A 232 40.56 -0.18 -25.17
N ASP A 233 40.67 -0.36 -23.86
CA ASP A 233 41.00 -1.58 -23.14
C ASP A 233 39.89 -2.63 -23.32
N ARG A 234 40.17 -3.66 -24.13
CA ARG A 234 39.18 -4.69 -24.50
C ARG A 234 39.28 -5.98 -23.68
N SER A 235 40.03 -6.00 -22.58
CA SER A 235 40.33 -7.26 -21.88
C SER A 235 39.47 -7.57 -20.65
N ILE A 236 38.62 -6.66 -20.16
CA ILE A 236 37.86 -6.90 -18.91
C ILE A 236 36.40 -7.37 -19.17
N LEU A 237 35.80 -6.99 -20.30
CA LEU A 237 34.41 -7.36 -20.63
C LEU A 237 34.26 -8.77 -21.23
N ALA A 238 35.34 -9.40 -21.69
CA ALA A 238 35.29 -10.75 -22.24
C ALA A 238 35.16 -11.85 -21.15
N GLY A 239 35.64 -11.60 -19.92
CA GLY A 239 35.59 -12.58 -18.82
C GLY A 239 34.22 -12.71 -18.14
N ILE A 240 33.42 -11.64 -18.15
CA ILE A 240 32.11 -11.58 -17.47
C ILE A 240 31.00 -12.19 -18.34
N TRP A 241 31.15 -12.14 -19.67
CA TRP A 241 30.17 -12.72 -20.60
C TRP A 241 30.20 -14.26 -20.63
N GLU A 242 31.38 -14.89 -20.51
CA GLU A 242 31.50 -16.34 -20.61
C GLU A 242 31.08 -17.09 -19.33
N THR A 243 31.15 -16.43 -18.16
CA THR A 243 30.63 -16.99 -16.90
C THR A 243 29.10 -17.00 -16.84
N ALA A 244 28.43 -16.01 -17.47
CA ALA A 244 26.97 -15.96 -17.55
C ALA A 244 26.37 -17.05 -18.48
N LYS A 245 27.06 -17.40 -19.58
CA LYS A 245 26.63 -18.48 -20.48
C LYS A 245 26.64 -19.86 -19.81
N TYR A 246 27.59 -20.12 -18.90
CA TYR A 246 27.69 -21.39 -18.19
C TYR A 246 26.57 -21.59 -17.16
N LEU A 247 26.08 -20.50 -16.55
CA LEU A 247 24.99 -20.55 -15.57
C LEU A 247 23.63 -20.86 -16.25
N CYS A 248 23.36 -20.24 -17.41
CA CYS A 248 22.12 -20.49 -18.15
C CYS A 248 22.04 -21.92 -18.72
N ARG A 249 23.15 -22.52 -19.17
CA ARG A 249 23.14 -23.91 -19.67
C ARG A 249 22.89 -24.95 -18.56
N ARG A 250 23.35 -24.68 -17.32
CA ARG A 250 23.17 -25.60 -16.19
C ARG A 250 21.76 -25.60 -15.61
N LEU A 251 20.99 -24.52 -15.84
CA LEU A 251 19.58 -24.42 -15.44
C LEU A 251 18.65 -25.07 -16.48
N SER A 252 19.00 -25.02 -17.77
CA SER A 252 18.21 -25.66 -18.83
C SER A 252 18.36 -27.19 -18.89
N SER A 253 19.46 -27.76 -18.37
CA SER A 253 19.63 -29.24 -18.37
C SER A 253 18.93 -29.95 -17.20
N LYS A 254 18.34 -29.23 -16.26
CA LYS A 254 17.63 -29.81 -15.10
C LYS A 254 16.12 -29.97 -15.29
N ASN A 255 15.56 -29.48 -16.39
CA ASN A 255 14.12 -29.56 -16.69
C ASN A 255 13.76 -30.60 -17.78
N GLN A 256 14.66 -31.54 -18.08
CA GLN A 256 14.32 -32.73 -18.86
C GLN A 256 14.73 -33.97 -18.09
N GLY A 257 13.82 -34.48 -17.27
CA GLY A 257 14.01 -35.75 -16.56
C GLY A 257 13.31 -35.79 -15.22
N THR A 258 11.99 -35.91 -15.26
CA THR A 258 11.13 -36.80 -14.44
C THR A 258 9.68 -36.50 -14.81
#